data_AF-A0A2D9N875-F1
#
_entry.id   AF-A0A2D9N875-F1
#
_cell.length_a   1.000
_cell.length_b   1.000
_cell.length_c   1.000
_cell.angle_alpha   90.00
_cell.angle_beta   90.00
_cell.angle_gamma   90.00
#
_symmetry.space_group_name_H-M   'P 1'
#
loop_
_entity.id
_entity.type
_entity.pdbx_description
1 polymer ?
#
loop_
_entity_poly.entity_id
_entity_poly.type
_entity_poly.pdbx_seq_one_letter_code
_entity_poly.pdbx_strand_id
1 'polypeptide(L)' 'MLFNSLDFALFFPVVFLLYWAFAKHLTLRNTFLLAASYFFYGWWDWRFLF' A
#
# COMPACT_ATOMS: atom_id res chain seq x y z
N MET A 1 -9.28 3.88 -5.27
CA MET A 1 -9.76 5.16 -4.73
C MET A 1 -9.67 6.25 -5.78
N LEU A 2 -10.49 7.29 -5.71
CA LEU A 2 -10.12 8.57 -6.32
C LEU A 2 -8.91 9.11 -5.56
N PHE A 3 -7.93 9.68 -6.25
CA PHE A 3 -6.71 10.23 -5.62
C PHE A 3 -7.01 11.31 -4.56
N ASN A 4 -8.20 11.92 -4.61
CA ASN A 4 -8.68 12.93 -3.66
C ASN A 4 -9.48 12.36 -2.48
N SER A 5 -9.52 11.04 -2.30
CA SER A 5 -10.19 10.41 -1.15
C SER A 5 -9.35 10.56 0.13
N LEU A 6 -9.99 10.85 1.26
CA LEU A 6 -9.35 10.87 2.58
C LEU A 6 -8.62 9.55 2.88
N ASP A 7 -9.17 8.43 2.42
CA ASP A 7 -8.54 7.11 2.57
C ASP A 7 -7.15 7.04 1.94
N PHE A 8 -6.97 7.64 0.75
CA PHE A 8 -5.66 7.68 0.08
C PHE A 8 -4.69 8.60 0.82
N ALA A 9 -5.18 9.76 1.29
CA ALA A 9 -4.38 10.72 2.05
C ALA A 9 -3.86 10.14 3.39
N LEU A 10 -4.59 9.21 4.01
CA LEU A 10 -4.15 8.48 5.19
C LEU A 10 -3.28 7.26 4.83
N PHE A 11 -3.66 6.51 3.81
CA PHE A 11 -2.95 5.30 3.39
C PHE A 11 -1.51 5.58 2.95
N PHE A 12 -1.32 6.61 2.11
CA PHE A 12 -0.02 6.94 1.54
C PHE A 12 1.08 7.21 2.59
N PRO A 13 0.92 8.13 3.58
CA PRO A 13 1.95 8.39 4.57
C PRO A 13 2.24 7.18 5.46
N VAL A 14 1.24 6.37 5.78
CA VAL A 14 1.43 5.13 6.57
C VAL A 14 2.30 4.13 5.81
N VAL A 15 1.97 3.86 4.54
CA VAL A 15 2.76 2.94 3.70
C VAL A 15 4.15 3.48 3.45
N PHE A 16 4.29 4.79 3.25
CA PHE A 16 5.59 5.43 3.04
C PHE A 16 6.51 5.30 4.26
N LEU A 17 6.00 5.52 5.47
CA LEU A 17 6.78 5.35 6.71
C LEU A 17 7.20 3.89 6.93
N LEU A 18 6.29 2.95 6.71
CA LEU A 18 6.57 1.52 6.82
C LEU A 18 7.57 1.04 5.77
N TYR A 19 7.46 1.52 4.53
CA TYR A 19 8.44 1.24 3.48
C TYR A 19 9.86 1.61 3.92
N TRP A 20 10.01 2.76 4.60
CA TRP A 20 11.31 3.21 5.08
C TRP A 20 11.82 2.36 6.24
N ALA A 21 10.92 1.86 7.10
CA ALA A 21 11.28 0.89 8.15
C ALA A 21 11.86 -0.42 7.57
N PHE A 22 11.40 -0.84 6.38
CA PHE A 22 11.91 -2.03 5.69
C PHE A 22 13.10 -1.76 4.74
N ALA A 23 13.65 -0.53 4.71
CA ALA A 23 14.65 -0.12 3.72
C ALA A 23 15.92 -0.98 3.68
N LYS A 24 16.30 -1.61 4.81
CA LYS A 24 17.49 -2.45 4.93
C LYS A 24 17.33 -3.86 4.35
N HIS A 25 16.09 -4.31 4.13
CA HIS A 25 15.79 -5.68 3.69
C HIS A 25 14.99 -5.65 2.39
N LEU A 26 15.68 -5.83 1.27
CA LEU A 26 15.11 -5.70 -0.07
C LEU A 26 13.88 -6.60 -0.28
N THR A 27 13.94 -7.85 0.20
CA THR A 27 12.82 -8.80 0.12
C THR A 27 11.63 -8.33 0.94
N LEU A 28 11.83 -7.97 2.23
CA LEU A 28 10.75 -7.49 3.10
C LEU A 28 10.10 -6.22 2.53
N ARG A 29 10.90 -5.30 2.00
CA ARG A 29 10.43 -4.07 1.37
C ARG A 29 9.54 -4.35 0.16
N ASN A 30 9.97 -5.25 -0.72
CA ASN A 30 9.21 -5.59 -1.92
C ASN A 30 7.94 -6.40 -1.58
N THR A 31 8.03 -7.35 -0.65
CA THR A 31 6.86 -8.09 -0.15
C THR A 31 5.85 -7.16 0.52
N PHE A 32 6.31 -6.21 1.33
CA PHE A 32 5.46 -5.20 1.95
C PHE A 32 4.75 -4.34 0.89
N LEU A 33 5.48 -3.84 -0.12
CA LEU A 33 4.88 -3.06 -1.19
C LEU A 33 3.83 -3.84 -1.99
N LEU A 34 4.09 -5.12 -2.27
CA LEU A 34 3.12 -6.00 -2.92
C LEU A 34 1.86 -6.15 -2.04
N ALA A 35 2.03 -6.50 -0.77
CA ALA A 35 0.92 -6.65 0.17
C ALA A 35 0.11 -5.36 0.32
N ALA A 36 0.77 -4.21 0.45
CA ALA A 36 0.13 -2.90 0.52
C ALA A 36 -0.66 -2.61 -0.76
N SER A 37 -0.13 -2.98 -1.93
CA SER A 37 -0.81 -2.81 -3.22
C SER A 37 -2.08 -3.66 -3.30
N TYR A 38 -2.00 -4.95 -2.96
CA TYR A 38 -3.18 -5.83 -2.91
C TYR A 38 -4.22 -5.34 -1.90
N PHE A 39 -3.79 -4.86 -0.74
CA PHE A 39 -4.69 -4.28 0.26
C PHE A 39 -5.39 -3.04 -0.27
N PHE A 40 -4.66 -2.10 -0.88
CA PHE A 40 -5.25 -0.87 -1.42
C PHE A 40 -6.29 -1.14 -2.50
N TYR A 41 -5.97 -2.02 -3.44
CA TYR A 41 -6.89 -2.38 -4.53
C TYR A 41 -8.07 -3.20 -4.02
N GLY A 42 -7.82 -4.20 -3.15
CA GLY A 42 -8.86 -5.05 -2.58
C GLY A 42 -9.82 -4.29 -1.65
N TRP A 43 -9.33 -3.27 -0.94
CA TRP A 43 -10.17 -2.40 -0.12
C TRP A 43 -11.07 -1.49 -0.96
N TRP A 44 -10.57 -1.02 -2.11
CA TRP A 44 -11.34 -0.17 -2.99
C TRP A 44 -12.44 -0.94 -3.75
N ASP A 45 -12.07 -2.06 -4.36
CA ASP A 45 -13.01 -2.99 -4.96
C ASP A 45 -12.30 -4.33 -5.20
N TRP A 46 -12.84 -5.41 -4.66
CA TRP A 46 -12.29 -6.76 -4.80
C TRP A 46 -12.18 -7.21 -6.27
N ARG A 47 -12.89 -6.55 -7.20
CA ARG A 47 -12.78 -6.79 -8.64
C ARG A 47 -11.42 -6.40 -9.23
N PHE A 48 -10.63 -5.57 -8.54
CA PHE A 48 -9.27 -5.24 -8.95
C PHE A 48 -8.23 -6.31 -8.57
N LEU A 49 -8.65 -7.38 -7.89
CA LEU A 49 -7.79 -8.51 -7.53
C LEU A 49 -7.78 -9.63 -8.59
N PHE A 50 -8.67 -9.57 -9.58
CA PHE A 50 -8.80 -10.56 -10.66
C PHE A 50 -8.27 -10.06 -12.01
#